data_AF-A0A967BQ57-F1
#
_entry.id   AF-A0A967BQ57-F1
#
_cell.length_a   1.000
_cell.length_b   1.000
_cell.length_c   1.000
_cell.angle_alpha   90.00
_cell.angle_beta   90.00
_cell.angle_gamma   90.00
#
_symmetry.space_group_name_H-M   'P 1'
#
loop_
_entity.id
_entity.type
_entity.pdbx_description
1 polymer ?
#
loop_
_entity_poly.entity_id
_entity_poly.type
_entity_poly.pdbx_seq_one_letter_code
_entity_poly.pdbx_strand_id
1 'polypeptide(L)'
;MPRYIWVPLIIALISVPAGFIYVNWNKGGEGAGLYSRQWLPEAIFAYWNPKYFYQSVDTIIGEFSGEQCIECHRAITPGIVNDWKKSRHSQVSEKVFCNSCHGSNHEQLHMPTPDICGRCHTAQHEQFVDEKRFGFPSHALAMERALDAKHFVDKPKAEVTACLQCHSVATKCDSCHTRHKFSAAEARRPEACLTCHSGPPHPDDETYFHSRHGQLYLSEGKTWDWSK
;
A
#
# COMPACT_ATOMS: atom_id res chain seq x y z
N MET A 1 9.21 -51.49 19.30
CA MET A 1 8.37 -50.30 19.07
C MET A 1 9.05 -48.94 19.37
N PRO A 2 9.88 -48.73 20.42
CA PRO A 2 10.42 -47.38 20.72
C PRO A 2 11.53 -46.90 19.77
N ARG A 3 12.28 -47.79 19.11
CA ARG A 3 13.34 -47.42 18.14
C ARG A 3 12.83 -46.66 16.91
N TYR A 4 11.57 -46.85 16.53
CA TYR A 4 10.97 -46.20 15.35
C TYR A 4 10.42 -44.80 15.62
N ILE A 5 10.37 -44.36 16.88
CA ILE A 5 9.88 -43.03 17.28
C ILE A 5 11.03 -42.01 17.33
N TRP A 6 12.23 -42.44 17.72
CA TRP A 6 13.39 -41.54 17.84
C TRP A 6 13.90 -41.01 16.51
N VAL A 7 13.85 -41.81 15.44
CA VAL A 7 14.26 -41.39 14.09
C VAL A 7 13.40 -40.21 13.59
N PRO A 8 12.06 -40.31 13.51
CA PRO A 8 11.24 -39.18 13.08
C PRO A 8 11.31 -37.98 14.04
N LEU A 9 11.48 -38.20 15.35
CA LEU A 9 11.68 -37.10 16.31
C LEU A 9 12.99 -36.34 16.07
N ILE A 10 14.11 -37.05 15.85
CA ILE A 10 15.40 -36.41 15.55
C ILE A 10 15.33 -35.68 14.20
N ILE A 11 14.71 -36.29 13.18
CA ILE A 11 14.49 -35.63 11.89
C ILE A 11 13.68 -34.35 12.08
N ALA A 12 12.58 -34.38 12.84
CA ALA A 12 11.77 -33.19 13.11
C ALA A 12 12.55 -32.12 13.88
N LEU A 13 13.29 -32.51 14.92
CA LEU A 13 14.10 -31.61 15.75
C LEU A 13 15.23 -30.92 14.97
N ILE A 14 15.70 -31.50 13.86
CA ILE A 14 16.71 -30.89 12.99
C ILE A 14 16.05 -30.11 11.84
N SER A 15 15.11 -30.74 11.13
CA SER A 15 14.51 -30.19 9.92
C SER A 15 13.64 -28.95 10.17
N VAL A 16 12.91 -28.90 11.30
CA VAL A 16 12.07 -27.75 11.62
C VAL A 16 12.93 -26.50 11.92
N PRO A 17 13.92 -26.54 12.82
CA PRO A 17 14.83 -25.40 13.01
C PRO A 17 15.61 -25.05 11.75
N ALA A 18 16.11 -26.04 11.01
CA ALA A 18 16.80 -25.80 9.74
C ALA A 18 15.91 -25.07 8.73
N GLY A 19 14.64 -25.46 8.64
CA GLY A 19 13.64 -24.78 7.81
C GLY A 19 13.39 -23.33 8.25
N PHE A 20 13.23 -23.08 9.55
CA PHE A 20 13.09 -21.72 10.08
C PHE A 20 14.32 -20.86 9.81
N ILE A 21 15.52 -21.40 9.99
CA ILE A 21 16.79 -20.72 9.69
C ILE A 21 16.84 -20.40 8.19
N TYR A 22 16.49 -21.35 7.32
CA TYR A 22 16.47 -21.15 5.87
C TYR A 22 15.50 -20.04 5.45
N VAL A 23 14.28 -20.04 6.01
CA VAL A 23 13.28 -19.00 5.73
C VAL A 23 13.76 -17.63 6.19
N ASN A 24 14.26 -17.52 7.44
CA ASN A 24 14.76 -16.27 7.97
C ASN A 24 15.98 -15.76 7.19
N TRP A 25 16.88 -16.67 6.81
CA TRP A 25 18.04 -16.34 5.99
C TRP A 25 17.60 -15.79 4.63
N ASN A 26 16.65 -16.44 3.95
CA ASN A 26 16.13 -15.99 2.66
C ASN A 26 15.44 -14.63 2.77
N LYS A 27 14.66 -14.37 3.84
CA LYS A 27 13.97 -13.08 4.06
C LYS A 27 14.92 -11.90 4.28
N GLY A 28 16.17 -12.15 4.68
CA GLY A 28 17.19 -11.12 4.90
C GLY A 28 18.00 -10.69 3.67
N GLY A 29 17.49 -10.89 2.46
CA GLY A 29 18.07 -10.37 1.22
C GLY A 29 17.77 -8.88 0.97
N GLU A 30 18.22 -8.37 -0.17
CA GLU A 30 18.02 -6.97 -0.61
C GLU A 30 16.59 -6.70 -1.13
N GLY A 31 15.84 -7.73 -1.52
CA GLY A 31 14.43 -7.63 -1.90
C GLY A 31 13.47 -7.63 -0.71
N ALA A 32 12.22 -8.06 -0.93
CA ALA A 32 11.23 -8.24 0.15
C ALA A 32 10.45 -9.54 0.01
N GLY A 33 9.87 -10.01 1.12
CA GLY A 33 9.13 -11.28 1.21
C GLY A 33 10.04 -12.51 1.33
N LEU A 34 9.43 -13.69 1.21
CA LEU A 34 10.06 -15.01 1.34
C LEU A 34 11.25 -15.21 0.38
N TYR A 35 11.26 -14.51 -0.74
CA TYR A 35 12.25 -14.68 -1.81
C TYR A 35 13.19 -13.47 -1.98
N SER A 36 13.40 -12.65 -0.94
CA SER A 36 14.14 -11.39 -1.06
C SER A 36 15.60 -11.52 -1.53
N ARG A 37 16.20 -12.73 -1.50
CA ARG A 37 17.53 -12.99 -2.10
C ARG A 37 17.49 -13.36 -3.58
N GLN A 38 16.35 -13.80 -4.10
CA GLN A 38 16.20 -14.33 -5.46
C GLN A 38 15.50 -13.35 -6.38
N TRP A 39 14.82 -12.36 -5.81
CA TRP A 39 14.10 -11.33 -6.54
C TRP A 39 14.39 -9.95 -5.95
N LEU A 40 14.63 -8.97 -6.83
CA LEU A 40 14.93 -7.58 -6.48
C LEU A 40 13.89 -6.65 -7.09
N PRO A 41 13.48 -5.58 -6.36
CA PRO A 41 12.51 -4.60 -6.83
C PRO A 41 12.99 -3.81 -8.05
N GLU A 42 12.05 -3.41 -8.90
CA GLU A 42 12.26 -2.34 -9.88
C GLU A 42 12.16 -0.97 -9.19
N ALA A 43 12.70 0.09 -9.80
CA ALA A 43 12.69 1.44 -9.20
C ALA A 43 11.29 1.92 -8.80
N ILE A 44 10.25 1.56 -9.57
CA ILE A 44 8.85 1.94 -9.26
C ILE A 44 8.35 1.38 -7.93
N PHE A 45 8.93 0.29 -7.43
CA PHE A 45 8.51 -0.37 -6.20
C PHE A 45 8.81 0.46 -4.97
N ALA A 46 9.76 1.41 -5.06
CA ALA A 46 9.99 2.44 -4.06
C ALA A 46 8.70 3.19 -3.69
N TYR A 47 7.75 3.33 -4.62
CA TYR A 47 6.49 4.02 -4.41
C TYR A 47 5.34 3.10 -3.98
N TRP A 48 5.51 1.78 -4.14
CA TRP A 48 4.50 0.79 -3.76
C TRP A 48 4.83 0.05 -2.47
N ASN A 49 6.08 0.05 -2.03
CA ASN A 49 6.47 -0.47 -0.73
C ASN A 49 7.59 0.42 -0.13
N PRO A 50 7.26 1.68 0.20
CA PRO A 50 8.26 2.69 0.49
C PRO A 50 9.08 2.42 1.74
N LYS A 51 8.53 1.69 2.72
CA LYS A 51 9.23 1.32 3.95
C LYS A 51 10.54 0.56 3.70
N TYR A 52 10.60 -0.23 2.63
CA TYR A 52 11.76 -1.08 2.32
C TYR A 52 12.63 -0.52 1.21
N PHE A 53 12.03 0.23 0.27
CA PHE A 53 12.69 0.53 -1.00
C PHE A 53 12.77 2.02 -1.34
N TYR A 54 12.08 2.90 -0.62
CA TYR A 54 12.13 4.32 -0.95
C TYR A 54 13.43 4.96 -0.46
N GLN A 55 14.08 5.68 -1.36
CA GLN A 55 15.18 6.58 -1.07
C GLN A 55 14.91 7.89 -1.80
N SER A 56 15.13 9.03 -1.13
CA SER A 56 15.03 10.32 -1.79
C SER A 56 16.13 10.43 -2.85
N VAL A 57 15.75 10.85 -4.04
CA VAL A 57 16.67 11.15 -5.15
C VAL A 57 16.72 12.65 -5.45
N ASP A 58 16.13 13.46 -4.57
CA ASP A 58 15.99 14.89 -4.79
C ASP A 58 17.33 15.62 -4.66
N THR A 59 17.58 16.50 -5.61
CA THR A 59 18.80 17.32 -5.68
C THR A 59 18.65 18.66 -4.97
N ILE A 60 17.45 18.99 -4.50
CA ILE A 60 17.18 20.22 -3.77
C ILE A 60 17.61 20.03 -2.32
N ILE A 61 18.45 20.95 -1.85
CA ILE A 61 19.10 20.89 -0.54
C ILE A 61 18.41 21.88 0.41
N GLY A 62 18.12 21.43 1.62
CA GLY A 62 17.62 22.28 2.70
C GLY A 62 16.33 21.81 3.36
N GLU A 63 16.00 22.47 4.47
CA GLU A 63 14.76 22.28 5.21
C GLU A 63 13.76 23.37 4.87
N PHE A 64 12.52 22.98 4.59
CA PHE A 64 11.47 23.89 4.15
C PHE A 64 10.22 23.77 5.01
N SER A 65 9.57 24.91 5.27
CA SER A 65 8.24 24.97 5.89
C SER A 65 7.16 24.50 4.91
N GLY A 66 5.99 24.16 5.44
CA GLY A 66 4.83 23.78 4.63
C GLY A 66 4.43 24.83 3.58
N GLU A 67 4.49 26.11 3.94
CA GLU A 67 4.21 27.22 3.03
C GLU A 67 5.25 27.33 1.91
N GLN A 68 6.54 27.12 2.23
CA GLN A 68 7.61 27.12 1.24
C GLN A 68 7.48 25.95 0.27
N CYS A 69 7.08 24.76 0.75
CA CYS A 69 6.72 23.63 -0.11
C CYS A 69 5.64 24.06 -1.10
N ILE A 70 4.54 24.64 -0.61
CA ILE A 70 3.43 25.07 -1.47
C ILE A 70 3.86 26.14 -2.47
N GLU A 71 4.66 27.13 -2.07
CA GLU A 71 5.05 28.21 -2.96
C GLU A 71 5.89 27.72 -4.14
N CYS A 72 6.87 26.85 -3.89
CA CYS A 72 7.66 26.25 -4.96
C CYS A 72 6.83 25.27 -5.81
N HIS A 73 6.11 24.35 -5.17
CA HIS A 73 5.39 23.29 -5.88
C HIS A 73 4.17 23.80 -6.66
N ARG A 74 3.70 25.03 -6.45
CA ARG A 74 2.72 25.67 -7.36
C ARG A 74 3.23 25.76 -8.79
N ALA A 75 4.53 25.95 -8.97
CA ALA A 75 5.16 25.99 -10.30
C ALA A 75 5.62 24.60 -10.76
N ILE A 76 6.18 23.79 -9.85
CA ILE A 76 6.81 22.50 -10.21
C ILE A 76 5.79 21.38 -10.36
N THR A 77 4.81 21.27 -9.44
CA THR A 77 3.77 20.23 -9.44
C THR A 77 2.38 20.83 -9.18
N PRO A 78 1.88 21.72 -10.07
CA PRO A 78 0.65 22.48 -9.85
C PRO A 78 -0.58 21.59 -9.56
N GLY A 79 -0.66 20.41 -10.19
CA GLY A 79 -1.74 19.45 -9.94
C GLY A 79 -1.80 18.98 -8.49
N ILE A 80 -0.65 18.61 -7.90
CA ILE A 80 -0.54 18.18 -6.50
C ILE A 80 -1.00 19.28 -5.56
N VAL A 81 -0.51 20.50 -5.77
CA VAL A 81 -0.91 21.65 -4.94
C VAL A 81 -2.39 21.97 -5.08
N ASN A 82 -2.93 21.88 -6.30
CA ASN A 82 -4.35 22.14 -6.54
C ASN A 82 -5.25 21.10 -5.87
N ASP A 83 -4.86 19.83 -5.86
CA ASP A 83 -5.60 18.78 -5.15
C ASP A 83 -5.51 18.96 -3.63
N TRP A 84 -4.33 19.26 -3.10
CA TRP A 84 -4.17 19.59 -1.68
C TRP A 84 -5.05 20.78 -1.28
N LYS A 85 -5.09 21.86 -2.07
CA LYS A 85 -5.97 23.04 -1.83
C LYS A 85 -7.47 22.68 -1.83
N LYS A 86 -7.86 21.62 -2.52
CA LYS A 86 -9.25 21.11 -2.57
C LYS A 86 -9.54 20.05 -1.49
N SER A 87 -8.51 19.53 -0.83
CA SER A 87 -8.62 18.54 0.23
C SER A 87 -9.07 19.15 1.55
N ARG A 88 -9.55 18.31 2.47
CA ARG A 88 -9.81 18.73 3.86
C ARG A 88 -8.54 19.15 4.61
N HIS A 89 -7.38 18.58 4.26
CA HIS A 89 -6.10 18.90 4.88
C HIS A 89 -5.69 20.38 4.76
N SER A 90 -6.13 21.09 3.71
CA SER A 90 -5.87 22.52 3.55
C SER A 90 -6.98 23.45 4.05
N GLN A 91 -8.14 22.88 4.44
CA GLN A 91 -9.36 23.62 4.77
C GLN A 91 -9.68 23.64 6.27
N VAL A 92 -8.97 22.84 7.07
CA VAL A 92 -9.04 22.85 8.53
C VAL A 92 -8.30 24.06 9.11
N SER A 93 -8.61 24.42 10.36
CA SER A 93 -8.01 25.56 11.06
C SER A 93 -6.49 25.45 11.18
N GLU A 94 -6.01 24.26 11.51
CA GLU A 94 -4.59 23.91 11.48
C GLU A 94 -4.34 23.03 10.27
N LYS A 95 -3.77 23.63 9.22
CA LYS A 95 -3.56 22.95 7.94
C LYS A 95 -2.51 21.87 8.08
N VAL A 96 -2.78 20.72 7.47
CA VAL A 96 -1.79 19.66 7.29
C VAL A 96 -1.05 19.94 6.00
N PHE A 97 0.19 20.40 6.11
CA PHE A 97 1.03 20.76 4.97
C PHE A 97 1.81 19.55 4.41
N CYS A 98 2.52 19.76 3.30
CA CYS A 98 3.33 18.74 2.63
C CYS A 98 4.33 18.07 3.59
N ASN A 99 5.05 18.88 4.37
CA ASN A 99 6.08 18.43 5.29
C ASN A 99 5.54 17.60 6.46
N SER A 100 4.27 17.77 6.84
CA SER A 100 3.61 16.93 7.85
C SER A 100 3.50 15.46 7.41
N CYS A 101 3.48 15.21 6.11
CA CYS A 101 3.40 13.86 5.54
C CYS A 101 4.72 13.38 4.93
N HIS A 102 5.54 14.27 4.36
CA HIS A 102 6.72 13.91 3.58
C HIS A 102 8.06 14.23 4.28
N GLY A 103 8.05 15.02 5.36
CA GLY A 103 9.25 15.57 5.99
C GLY A 103 9.59 16.98 5.49
N SER A 104 10.41 17.71 6.25
CA SER A 104 10.84 19.07 5.93
C SER A 104 12.17 19.14 5.19
N ASN A 105 13.07 18.16 5.41
CA ASN A 105 14.35 18.09 4.74
C ASN A 105 14.18 17.48 3.35
N HIS A 106 14.43 18.28 2.31
CA HIS A 106 14.20 17.88 0.93
C HIS A 106 15.14 16.75 0.46
N GLU A 107 16.31 16.61 1.06
CA GLU A 107 17.26 15.52 0.79
C GLU A 107 16.82 14.20 1.43
N GLN A 108 15.90 14.26 2.39
CA GLN A 108 15.45 13.13 3.19
C GLN A 108 13.93 12.99 3.21
N LEU A 109 13.26 13.47 2.14
CA LEU A 109 11.83 13.25 2.00
C LEU A 109 11.52 11.76 2.00
N HIS A 110 10.32 11.43 2.45
CA HIS A 110 9.83 10.06 2.47
C HIS A 110 8.43 9.97 1.87
N MET A 111 8.08 8.78 1.39
CA MET A 111 6.71 8.48 0.96
C MET A 111 5.86 8.07 2.16
N PRO A 112 4.65 8.64 2.34
CA PRO A 112 3.80 8.33 3.48
C PRO A 112 3.35 6.87 3.49
N THR A 113 3.57 6.19 4.61
CA THR A 113 3.02 4.87 4.93
C THR A 113 1.77 5.01 5.81
N PRO A 114 0.97 3.93 6.01
CA PRO A 114 -0.15 3.95 6.94
C PRO A 114 0.21 4.42 8.35
N ASP A 115 1.45 4.17 8.80
CA ASP A 115 1.93 4.60 10.12
C ASP A 115 1.99 6.13 10.26
N ILE A 116 2.28 6.86 9.17
CA ILE A 116 2.26 8.33 9.15
C ILE A 116 0.83 8.84 9.23
N CYS A 117 -0.08 8.23 8.48
CA CYS A 117 -1.51 8.56 8.53
C CYS A 117 -2.10 8.29 9.93
N GLY A 118 -1.70 7.19 10.57
CA GLY A 118 -2.15 6.76 11.88
C GLY A 118 -1.80 7.71 13.04
N ARG A 119 -0.86 8.65 12.85
CA ARG A 119 -0.57 9.69 13.85
C ARG A 119 -1.76 10.62 14.10
N CYS A 120 -2.61 10.82 13.08
CA CYS A 120 -3.82 11.65 13.18
C CYS A 120 -5.10 10.83 13.00
N HIS A 121 -5.06 9.76 12.19
CA HIS A 121 -6.18 8.88 11.88
C HIS A 121 -6.06 7.56 12.64
N THR A 122 -5.95 7.64 13.97
CA THR A 122 -5.71 6.48 14.83
C THR A 122 -6.77 5.40 14.66
N ALA A 123 -8.05 5.77 14.71
CA ALA A 123 -9.16 4.84 14.58
C ALA A 123 -9.15 4.09 13.23
N GLN A 124 -8.98 4.79 12.11
CA GLN A 124 -8.94 4.16 10.78
C GLN A 124 -7.71 3.28 10.62
N HIS A 125 -6.56 3.72 11.15
CA HIS A 125 -5.33 2.93 11.12
C HIS A 125 -5.45 1.64 11.94
N GLU A 126 -6.02 1.72 13.15
CA GLU A 126 -6.28 0.55 13.99
C GLU A 126 -7.23 -0.43 13.31
N GLN A 127 -8.33 0.05 12.72
CA GLN A 127 -9.27 -0.77 11.95
C GLN A 127 -8.60 -1.47 10.76
N PHE A 128 -7.78 -0.74 10.00
CA PHE A 128 -7.03 -1.29 8.88
C PHE A 128 -6.06 -2.38 9.35
N VAL A 129 -5.28 -2.13 10.41
CA VAL A 129 -4.31 -3.11 10.92
C VAL A 129 -5.00 -4.32 11.55
N ASP A 130 -6.19 -4.15 12.14
CA ASP A 130 -6.99 -5.23 12.73
C ASP A 130 -7.44 -6.28 11.70
N GLU A 131 -7.47 -5.95 10.39
CA GLU A 131 -7.73 -6.94 9.34
C GLU A 131 -6.77 -8.15 9.44
N LYS A 132 -5.52 -7.93 9.91
CA LYS A 132 -4.52 -9.00 10.08
C LYS A 132 -4.98 -10.10 11.03
N ARG A 133 -5.85 -9.78 12.01
CA ARG A 133 -6.41 -10.74 12.97
C ARG A 133 -7.23 -11.81 12.29
N PHE A 134 -7.84 -11.51 11.14
CA PHE A 134 -8.67 -12.43 10.37
C PHE A 134 -7.91 -13.20 9.29
N GLY A 135 -6.62 -12.90 9.09
CA GLY A 135 -5.78 -13.54 8.09
C GLY A 135 -5.95 -12.97 6.69
N PHE A 136 -5.53 -13.74 5.69
CA PHE A 136 -5.66 -13.37 4.27
C PHE A 136 -6.86 -14.12 3.66
N PRO A 137 -7.68 -13.51 2.79
CA PRO A 137 -7.51 -12.19 2.15
C PRO A 137 -7.80 -10.99 3.05
N SER A 138 -6.91 -9.97 3.01
CA SER A 138 -7.07 -8.66 3.65
C SER A 138 -6.15 -7.62 2.99
N HIS A 139 -6.51 -6.34 3.07
CA HIS A 139 -5.66 -5.26 2.56
C HIS A 139 -4.37 -5.15 3.37
N ALA A 140 -4.45 -5.27 4.69
CA ALA A 140 -3.29 -5.12 5.58
C ALA A 140 -2.22 -6.21 5.39
N LEU A 141 -2.56 -7.35 4.78
CA LEU A 141 -1.63 -8.42 4.43
C LEU A 141 -1.36 -8.51 2.92
N ALA A 142 -1.97 -7.66 2.09
CA ALA A 142 -1.94 -7.80 0.64
C ALA A 142 -0.51 -7.81 0.07
N MET A 143 0.34 -6.86 0.48
CA MET A 143 1.73 -6.76 0.01
C MET A 143 2.60 -7.93 0.49
N GLU A 144 2.48 -8.34 1.75
CA GLU A 144 3.22 -9.48 2.30
C GLU A 144 2.90 -10.76 1.51
N ARG A 145 1.61 -11.01 1.24
CA ARG A 145 1.18 -12.19 0.50
C ARG A 145 1.55 -12.15 -0.97
N ALA A 146 1.57 -10.96 -1.59
CA ALA A 146 2.07 -10.81 -2.95
C ALA A 146 3.55 -11.19 -3.04
N LEU A 147 4.39 -10.64 -2.16
CA LEU A 147 5.84 -10.88 -2.18
C LEU A 147 6.24 -12.31 -1.77
N ASP A 148 5.41 -12.99 -0.97
CA ASP A 148 5.60 -14.40 -0.63
C ASP A 148 5.15 -15.36 -1.75
N ALA A 149 4.54 -14.86 -2.82
CA ALA A 149 4.12 -15.69 -3.95
C ALA A 149 5.32 -16.12 -4.80
N LYS A 150 5.40 -17.43 -5.09
CA LYS A 150 6.46 -18.03 -5.92
C LYS A 150 6.55 -17.43 -7.34
N HIS A 151 5.48 -16.81 -7.82
CA HIS A 151 5.46 -16.09 -9.10
C HIS A 151 6.58 -15.06 -9.23
N PHE A 152 7.00 -14.42 -8.13
CA PHE A 152 8.09 -13.43 -8.17
C PHE A 152 9.46 -14.03 -8.50
N VAL A 153 9.67 -15.33 -8.27
CA VAL A 153 10.91 -16.01 -8.64
C VAL A 153 10.79 -16.84 -9.91
N ASP A 154 9.59 -17.33 -10.23
CA ASP A 154 9.38 -18.22 -11.37
C ASP A 154 9.04 -17.48 -12.68
N LYS A 155 8.70 -16.18 -12.63
CA LYS A 155 8.27 -15.38 -13.80
C LYS A 155 9.17 -14.16 -14.03
N PRO A 156 9.23 -13.64 -15.27
CA PRO A 156 9.93 -12.39 -15.56
C PRO A 156 9.42 -11.22 -14.71
N LYS A 157 10.33 -10.36 -14.25
CA LYS A 157 10.00 -9.20 -13.39
C LYS A 157 8.91 -8.30 -13.99
N ALA A 158 8.97 -8.07 -15.30
CA ALA A 158 8.00 -7.25 -16.01
C ALA A 158 6.56 -7.83 -15.93
N GLU A 159 6.40 -9.15 -15.88
CA GLU A 159 5.09 -9.81 -15.77
C GLU A 159 4.47 -9.62 -14.39
N VAL A 160 5.28 -9.68 -13.33
CA VAL A 160 4.81 -9.63 -11.93
C VAL A 160 4.79 -8.23 -11.32
N THR A 161 5.31 -7.23 -12.04
CA THR A 161 5.38 -5.83 -11.57
C THR A 161 3.99 -5.28 -11.27
N ALA A 162 3.01 -5.53 -12.14
CA ALA A 162 1.64 -5.06 -11.95
C ALA A 162 0.96 -5.66 -10.70
N CYS A 163 1.36 -6.86 -10.25
CA CYS A 163 0.81 -7.46 -9.04
C CYS A 163 1.05 -6.56 -7.81
N LEU A 164 2.23 -5.92 -7.73
CA LEU A 164 2.53 -5.06 -6.59
C LEU A 164 1.82 -3.71 -6.66
N GLN A 165 1.44 -3.24 -7.85
CA GLN A 165 0.59 -2.06 -7.96
C GLN A 165 -0.75 -2.31 -7.26
N CYS A 166 -1.42 -3.43 -7.56
CA CYS A 166 -2.70 -3.78 -6.94
C CYS A 166 -2.56 -4.06 -5.44
N HIS A 167 -1.49 -4.77 -5.03
CA HIS A 167 -1.28 -5.15 -3.64
C HIS A 167 -0.62 -4.05 -2.77
N SER A 168 -0.25 -2.92 -3.37
CA SER A 168 0.29 -1.75 -2.63
C SER A 168 -0.72 -1.11 -1.67
N VAL A 169 -1.99 -1.50 -1.69
CA VAL A 169 -2.99 -1.07 -0.70
C VAL A 169 -2.54 -1.34 0.75
N ALA A 170 -1.69 -2.34 0.99
CA ALA A 170 -1.15 -2.64 2.32
C ALA A 170 -0.21 -1.55 2.87
N THR A 171 0.43 -0.77 2.00
CA THR A 171 1.61 0.04 2.30
C THR A 171 1.37 1.54 2.08
N LYS A 172 0.15 1.93 1.66
CA LYS A 172 -0.26 3.33 1.47
C LYS A 172 -1.77 3.48 1.69
N CYS A 173 -2.20 4.64 2.17
CA CYS A 173 -3.62 4.93 2.43
C CYS A 173 -4.30 5.71 1.29
N ASP A 174 -3.71 5.80 0.10
CA ASP A 174 -4.25 6.61 -1.01
C ASP A 174 -4.81 5.77 -2.17
N SER A 175 -5.14 4.50 -1.91
CA SER A 175 -5.68 3.59 -2.93
C SER A 175 -7.16 3.83 -3.21
N CYS A 176 -7.97 4.13 -2.19
CA CYS A 176 -9.41 4.33 -2.33
C CYS A 176 -9.81 5.82 -2.37
N HIS A 177 -9.16 6.65 -1.54
CA HIS A 177 -9.32 8.10 -1.55
C HIS A 177 -8.00 8.72 -2.01
N THR A 178 -7.90 8.95 -3.31
CA THR A 178 -6.60 9.17 -3.95
C THR A 178 -5.90 10.46 -3.50
N ARG A 179 -4.56 10.41 -3.54
CA ARG A 179 -3.71 11.58 -3.36
C ARG A 179 -3.98 12.60 -4.47
N HIS A 180 -3.89 13.91 -4.26
CA HIS A 180 -3.66 14.61 -2.98
C HIS A 180 -4.95 15.23 -2.41
N LYS A 181 -6.11 14.77 -2.89
CA LYS A 181 -7.42 15.27 -2.46
C LYS A 181 -7.94 14.53 -1.22
N PHE A 182 -7.59 13.25 -1.07
CA PHE A 182 -7.95 12.39 0.07
C PHE A 182 -9.45 12.48 0.41
N SER A 183 -10.31 12.32 -0.61
CA SER A 183 -11.75 12.52 -0.46
C SER A 183 -12.44 11.25 0.04
N ALA A 184 -13.03 11.28 1.25
CA ALA A 184 -13.87 10.18 1.72
C ALA A 184 -15.06 9.92 0.78
N ALA A 185 -15.61 10.97 0.17
CA ALA A 185 -16.69 10.85 -0.81
C ALA A 185 -16.28 10.09 -2.07
N GLU A 186 -15.00 10.21 -2.49
CA GLU A 186 -14.44 9.43 -3.59
C GLU A 186 -14.32 7.95 -3.21
N ALA A 187 -13.76 7.65 -2.03
CA ALA A 187 -13.59 6.28 -1.55
C ALA A 187 -14.90 5.51 -1.34
N ARG A 188 -16.03 6.20 -1.16
CA ARG A 188 -17.35 5.56 -1.03
C ARG A 188 -17.94 5.09 -2.37
N ARG A 189 -17.38 5.54 -3.51
CA ARG A 189 -17.90 5.18 -4.83
C ARG A 189 -17.29 3.86 -5.29
N PRO A 190 -18.04 2.99 -5.99
CA PRO A 190 -17.53 1.71 -6.47
C PRO A 190 -16.23 1.83 -7.27
N GLU A 191 -16.06 2.90 -8.05
CA GLU A 191 -14.87 3.14 -8.88
C GLU A 191 -13.56 3.15 -8.09
N ALA A 192 -13.59 3.47 -6.79
CA ALA A 192 -12.42 3.42 -5.92
C ALA A 192 -11.83 2.00 -5.76
N CYS A 193 -12.63 0.97 -6.00
CA CYS A 193 -12.25 -0.43 -5.82
C CYS A 193 -11.79 -1.11 -7.12
N LEU A 194 -12.35 -0.69 -8.27
CA LEU A 194 -12.35 -1.48 -9.51
C LEU A 194 -10.98 -1.56 -10.18
N THR A 195 -10.04 -0.67 -9.84
CA THR A 195 -8.67 -0.78 -10.36
C THR A 195 -8.00 -2.08 -9.90
N CYS A 196 -8.39 -2.61 -8.74
CA CYS A 196 -7.87 -3.86 -8.21
C CYS A 196 -8.91 -4.98 -8.24
N HIS A 197 -10.16 -4.69 -7.92
CA HIS A 197 -11.26 -5.65 -7.84
C HIS A 197 -11.97 -5.80 -9.18
N SER A 198 -11.22 -6.26 -10.18
CA SER A 198 -11.71 -6.47 -11.54
C SER A 198 -11.03 -7.62 -12.27
N GLY A 199 -11.63 -8.01 -13.38
CA GLY A 199 -11.08 -8.99 -14.31
C GLY A 199 -11.23 -10.45 -13.88
N PRO A 200 -10.64 -11.39 -14.65
CA PRO A 200 -10.93 -12.82 -14.53
C PRO A 200 -10.73 -13.48 -13.14
N PRO A 201 -9.71 -13.12 -12.32
CA PRO A 201 -9.47 -13.82 -11.07
C PRO A 201 -10.46 -13.45 -9.96
N HIS A 202 -11.04 -12.24 -10.00
CA HIS A 202 -12.00 -11.73 -9.03
C HIS A 202 -12.87 -10.62 -9.71
N PRO A 203 -13.90 -11.00 -10.48
CA PRO A 203 -14.71 -10.09 -11.29
C PRO A 203 -15.78 -9.39 -10.43
N ASP A 204 -15.35 -8.76 -9.34
CA ASP A 204 -16.23 -8.09 -8.38
C ASP A 204 -16.93 -6.88 -9.03
N ASP A 205 -16.22 -6.17 -9.91
CA ASP A 205 -16.75 -5.09 -10.73
C ASP A 205 -17.89 -5.55 -11.64
N GLU A 206 -17.64 -6.56 -12.49
CA GLU A 206 -18.63 -7.09 -13.42
C GLU A 206 -19.85 -7.63 -12.66
N THR A 207 -19.61 -8.33 -11.54
CA THR A 207 -20.67 -8.87 -10.70
C THR A 207 -21.52 -7.76 -10.08
N TYR A 208 -20.90 -6.71 -9.54
CA TYR A 208 -21.62 -5.57 -8.95
C TYR A 208 -22.41 -4.79 -10.00
N PHE A 209 -21.78 -4.40 -11.11
CA PHE A 209 -22.42 -3.56 -12.12
C PHE A 209 -23.51 -4.29 -12.92
N HIS A 210 -23.45 -5.62 -13.03
CA HIS A 210 -24.55 -6.41 -13.61
C HIS A 210 -25.66 -6.78 -12.62
N SER A 211 -25.48 -6.49 -11.33
CA SER A 211 -26.52 -6.65 -10.31
C SER A 211 -27.55 -5.52 -10.32
N ARG A 212 -28.69 -5.71 -9.66
CA ARG A 212 -29.68 -4.63 -9.45
C ARG A 212 -29.11 -3.46 -8.64
N HIS A 213 -28.21 -3.71 -7.69
CA HIS A 213 -27.56 -2.65 -6.92
C HIS A 213 -26.69 -1.77 -7.81
N GLY A 214 -25.88 -2.38 -8.69
CA GLY A 214 -25.04 -1.66 -9.63
C GLY A 214 -25.86 -0.87 -10.66
N GLN A 215 -26.97 -1.44 -11.16
CA GLN A 215 -27.86 -0.73 -12.07
C GLN A 215 -28.50 0.50 -11.43
N LEU A 216 -28.94 0.40 -10.16
CA LEU A 216 -29.44 1.57 -9.39
C LEU A 216 -28.34 2.62 -9.16
N TYR A 217 -27.13 2.18 -8.83
CA TYR A 217 -25.98 3.09 -8.72
C TYR A 217 -25.70 3.82 -10.04
N LEU A 218 -25.74 3.13 -11.18
CA LEU A 218 -25.52 3.75 -12.49
C LEU A 218 -26.63 4.75 -12.85
N SER A 219 -27.89 4.47 -12.51
CA SER A 219 -29.02 5.35 -12.82
C SER A 219 -29.11 6.55 -11.87
N GLU A 220 -28.86 6.36 -10.58
CA GLU A 220 -29.14 7.36 -9.54
C GLU A 220 -27.90 7.86 -8.81
N GLY A 221 -26.78 7.16 -8.85
CA GLY A 221 -25.60 7.44 -8.02
C GLY A 221 -24.98 8.83 -8.22
N LYS A 222 -25.31 9.54 -9.32
CA LYS A 222 -24.92 10.94 -9.52
C LYS A 222 -25.70 11.93 -8.65
N THR A 223 -26.90 11.57 -8.18
CA THR A 223 -27.74 12.42 -7.33
C THR A 223 -27.58 12.13 -5.84
N TRP A 224 -26.85 11.07 -5.49
CA TRP A 224 -26.61 10.68 -4.10
C TRP A 224 -25.62 11.63 -3.40
N ASP A 225 -25.82 11.82 -2.11
CA ASP A 225 -24.95 12.60 -1.24
C ASP A 225 -23.79 11.74 -0.73
N TRP A 226 -22.69 11.71 -1.48
CA TRP A 226 -21.48 10.96 -1.14
C TRP A 226 -20.69 11.53 0.05
N SER A 227 -21.12 12.65 0.63
CA SER A 227 -20.43 13.21 1.81
C SER A 227 -20.75 12.48 3.11
N LYS A 228 -21.88 11.77 3.16
CA LYS A 228 -22.39 11.03 4.32
C LYS A 228 -21.72 9.67 4.49
#